data_AF-A0A448PXR9-F1
#
_entry.id   AF-A0A448PXR9-F1
#
_cell.length_a   1.000
_cell.length_b   1.000
_cell.length_c   1.000
_cell.angle_alpha   90.00
_cell.angle_beta   90.00
_cell.angle_gamma   90.00
#
_symmetry.space_group_name_H-M   'P 1'
#
loop_
_entity.id
_entity.type
_entity.pdbx_description
1 polymer ?
#
loop_
_entity_poly.entity_id
_entity_poly.type
_entity_poly.pdbx_seq_one_letter_code
_entity_poly.pdbx_strand_id
1 'polypeptide(L)' 'MTHIIVATHGKFSEEIVNSAAMVYGEDKNCHVVTFLPGEGGEHLIEKYNAIIATLPENEPVLFLVDLFGGNKRRYS' A
#
# COMPACT_ATOMS: atom_id res chain seq x y z
N MET A 1 -1.61 -9.99 -13.73
CA MET A 1 -0.45 -9.10 -13.49
C MET A 1 -0.13 -9.19 -11.99
N THR A 2 0.80 -8.43 -11.41
CA THR A 2 0.96 -8.37 -9.94
C THR A 2 0.57 -6.98 -9.47
N HIS A 3 -0.33 -6.89 -8.50
CA HIS A 3 -0.68 -5.63 -7.85
C HIS A 3 0.30 -5.32 -6.74
N ILE A 4 0.69 -4.06 -6.60
CA ILE A 4 1.65 -3.61 -5.59
C ILE A 4 0.93 -2.67 -4.64
N ILE A 5 0.96 -2.97 -3.34
CA ILE A 5 0.48 -2.08 -2.30
C ILE A 5 1.69 -1.53 -1.53
N VAL A 6 1.95 -0.24 -1.68
CA VAL A 6 3.01 0.47 -0.95
C VAL A 6 2.42 1.09 0.30
N ALA A 7 2.88 0.65 1.48
CA ALA A 7 2.33 1.10 2.75
C ALA A 7 3.40 1.58 3.74
N THR A 8 3.35 2.85 4.14
CA THR A 8 4.34 3.47 5.03
C THR A 8 3.70 4.36 6.09
N HIS A 9 4.47 4.74 7.11
CA HIS A 9 4.05 5.76 8.07
C HIS A 9 4.05 7.12 7.36
N GLY A 10 3.09 7.98 7.70
CA GLY A 10 2.95 9.29 7.09
C GLY A 10 2.73 9.21 5.57
N LYS A 11 3.25 10.21 4.85
CA LYS A 11 3.06 10.36 3.40
C LYS A 11 4.14 9.69 2.55
N PHE A 12 5.04 8.91 3.15
CA PHE A 12 6.20 8.40 2.42
C PHE A 12 5.82 7.47 1.26
N SER A 13 4.76 6.66 1.40
CA SER A 13 4.22 5.78 0.38
C SER A 13 3.66 6.55 -0.82
N GLU A 14 3.13 7.74 -0.59
CA GLU A 14 2.59 8.61 -1.65
C GLU A 14 3.75 9.22 -2.45
N GLU A 15 4.74 9.78 -1.74
CA GLU A 15 5.89 10.43 -2.39
C GLU A 15 6.80 9.44 -3.12
N ILE A 16 6.98 8.22 -2.61
CA ILE A 16 7.80 7.22 -3.31
C ILE A 16 7.13 6.73 -4.59
N VAL A 17 5.79 6.58 -4.60
CA VAL A 17 5.03 6.21 -5.80
C VAL A 17 5.04 7.36 -6.80
N ASN A 18 4.85 8.60 -6.35
CA ASN A 18 4.99 9.78 -7.21
C ASN A 18 6.39 9.87 -7.81
N SER A 19 7.44 9.62 -7.02
CA SER A 19 8.81 9.61 -7.52
C SER A 19 9.06 8.51 -8.53
N ALA A 20 8.51 7.31 -8.34
CA ALA A 20 8.59 6.24 -9.33
C ALA A 20 7.83 6.59 -10.62
N ALA A 21 6.65 7.22 -10.49
CA ALA A 21 5.84 7.64 -11.62
C ALA A 21 6.52 8.73 -12.47
N MET A 22 7.31 9.61 -11.86
CA MET A 22 8.11 10.59 -12.62
C MET A 22 9.17 9.92 -13.53
N VAL A 23 9.65 8.73 -13.17
CA VAL A 23 10.70 8.01 -13.92
C VAL A 23 10.10 7.02 -14.91
N TYR A 24 9.07 6.28 -14.49
CA TYR A 24 8.52 5.15 -15.24
C TYR A 24 7.11 5.39 -15.80
N GLY A 25 6.47 6.52 -15.46
CA GLY A 25 5.06 6.79 -15.74
C GLY A 25 4.13 6.21 -14.68
N GLU A 26 2.85 6.60 -14.75
CA GLU A 26 1.82 6.10 -13.83
C GLU A 26 1.53 4.61 -14.04
N ASP A 27 1.43 3.85 -12.95
CA ASP A 27 1.04 2.43 -12.97
C ASP A 27 -0.29 2.24 -12.22
N LYS A 28 -1.29 1.71 -12.92
CA LYS A 28 -2.63 1.45 -12.38
C LYS A 28 -2.67 0.27 -11.40
N ASN A 29 -1.64 -0.57 -11.39
CA ASN A 29 -1.53 -1.71 -10.48
C ASN A 29 -0.78 -1.34 -9.19
N CYS A 30 -0.32 -0.09 -9.05
CA CYS A 30 0.34 0.41 -7.86
C CYS A 30 -0.65 1.19 -6.99
N HIS A 31 -0.79 0.76 -5.75
CA HIS A 31 -1.74 1.30 -4.79
C HIS A 31 -0.98 1.82 -3.57
N VAL A 32 -1.45 2.96 -3.04
CA VAL A 32 -0.81 3.64 -1.91
C VAL A 32 -1.68 3.51 -0.66
N VAL A 33 -1.06 3.12 0.45
CA VAL A 33 -1.70 3.12 1.77
C VAL A 33 -0.84 3.92 2.76
N THR A 34 -1.36 5.08 3.16
CA THR A 34 -0.72 5.92 4.18
C THR A 34 -1.24 5.56 5.57
N PHE A 35 -0.32 5.46 6.54
CA PHE A 35 -0.65 5.25 7.94
C PHE A 35 -0.37 6.51 8.73
N LEU A 36 -1.42 7.21 9.16
CA LEU A 36 -1.33 8.51 9.82
C LEU A 36 -1.28 8.37 11.35
N PRO A 37 -0.72 9.37 12.07
CA PRO A 37 -0.77 9.40 13.52
C PRO A 37 -2.21 9.32 14.04
N GLY A 38 -2.46 8.43 15.00
CA GLY A 38 -3.80 8.19 15.57
C GLY A 38 -4.59 7.07 14.89
N GLU A 39 -4.15 6.57 13.73
CA GLU A 39 -4.75 5.38 13.13
C GLU A 39 -4.29 4.12 13.88
N GLY A 40 -5.24 3.20 14.08
CA GLY A 40 -5.00 1.87 14.63
C GLY A 40 -4.72 0.82 13.55
N GLY A 41 -4.40 -0.41 13.98
CA GLY A 41 -4.21 -1.54 13.08
C GLY A 41 -5.46 -1.90 12.24
N GLU A 42 -6.65 -1.78 12.83
CA GLU A 42 -7.92 -2.07 12.15
C GLU A 42 -8.14 -1.16 10.93
N HIS A 43 -7.82 0.14 11.05
CA HIS A 43 -7.91 1.08 9.93
C HIS A 43 -7.01 0.69 8.75
N LEU A 44 -5.86 0.06 9.01
CA LEU A 44 -4.99 -0.45 7.94
C LEU A 44 -5.62 -1.63 7.22
N ILE A 45 -6.19 -2.57 7.99
CA ILE A 45 -6.89 -3.74 7.44
C ILE A 45 -8.04 -3.28 6.54
N GLU A 46 -8.82 -2.30 6.99
CA GLU A 46 -9.92 -1.73 6.20
C GLU A 46 -9.43 -1.14 4.88
N LYS A 47 -8.34 -0.35 4.90
CA LYS A 47 -7.73 0.23 3.71
C LYS A 47 -7.22 -0.84 2.73
N TYR A 48 -6.56 -1.88 3.24
CA TYR A 48 -6.08 -2.99 2.41
C TYR A 48 -7.24 -3.75 1.78
N ASN A 49 -8.26 -4.10 2.56
CA ASN A 49 -9.43 -4.81 2.07
C ASN A 49 -10.21 -3.99 1.04
N ALA A 50 -10.31 -2.67 1.22
CA ALA A 50 -10.94 -1.78 0.25
C ALA A 50 -10.22 -1.81 -1.10
N ILE A 51 -8.88 -1.84 -1.11
CA ILE A 51 -8.08 -1.97 -2.33
C ILE A 51 -8.28 -3.36 -2.94
N ILE A 52 -8.08 -4.42 -2.15
CA ILE A 52 -8.16 -5.82 -2.62
C ILE A 52 -9.54 -6.14 -3.21
N ALA A 53 -10.62 -5.60 -2.64
CA ALA A 53 -11.98 -5.78 -3.17
C ALA A 53 -12.20 -5.17 -4.56
N THR A 54 -11.34 -4.25 -5.00
CA THR A 54 -11.38 -3.67 -6.36
C THR A 54 -10.56 -4.46 -7.38
N LEU A 55 -9.74 -5.41 -6.93
CA LEU A 55 -8.83 -6.15 -7.78
C LEU A 55 -9.54 -7.36 -8.43
N PRO A 56 -9.13 -7.78 -9.64
CA PRO A 56 -9.64 -9.01 -10.24
C PRO A 56 -9.32 -10.24 -9.39
N GLU A 57 -10.25 -11.21 -9.36
CA GLU A 57 -10.03 -12.47 -8.66
C GLU A 57 -8.81 -13.22 -9.24
N ASN A 58 -7.99 -13.80 -8.34
CA ASN A 58 -6.76 -14.55 -8.64
C ASN A 58 -5.53 -13.74 -9.10
N GLU A 59 -5.51 -12.43 -8.94
CA GLU A 59 -4.27 -11.66 -9.13
C GLU A 59 -3.41 -11.58 -7.85
N PRO A 60 -2.10 -11.87 -7.92
CA PRO A 60 -1.21 -11.76 -6.77
C PRO A 60 -1.05 -10.30 -6.33
N VAL A 61 -0.99 -10.10 -5.01
CA VAL A 61 -0.74 -8.80 -4.38
C VAL A 61 0.59 -8.84 -3.64
N LEU A 62 1.46 -7.87 -3.91
CA LEU A 62 2.75 -7.67 -3.25
C LEU A 62 2.69 -6.45 -2.33
N PHE A 63 2.97 -6.64 -1.05
CA PHE A 63 3.06 -5.55 -0.09
C PHE A 63 4.50 -5.04 0.06
N LEU A 64 4.69 -3.74 -0.14
CA LEU A 64 5.95 -3.04 0.12
C LEU A 64 5.77 -2.14 1.35
N VAL A 65 6.39 -2.51 2.47
CA VAL A 65 6.25 -1.82 3.75
C VAL A 65 7.57 -1.17 4.20
N ASP A 66 7.48 -0.04 4.90
CA ASP A 66 8.64 0.74 5.34
C ASP A 66 9.54 0.05 6.37
N LEU A 67 8.95 -0.57 7.39
CA LEU A 67 9.69 -1.15 8.51
C LEU A 67 9.20 -2.57 8.86
N PHE A 68 10.17 -3.45 9.13
CA PHE A 68 9.90 -4.80 9.63
C PHE A 68 9.48 -4.74 11.11
N GLY A 69 8.33 -5.33 11.45
CA GLY A 69 7.83 -5.40 12.83
C GLY A 69 6.96 -4.23 13.30
N GLY A 70 6.66 -3.26 12.43
CA GLY A 70 5.62 -2.26 12.69
C GLY A 70 4.20 -2.82 12.54
N ASN A 71 3.20 -2.09 13.02
CA ASN A 71 1.78 -2.48 12.93
C ASN A 71 1.38 -2.96 11.53
N LYS A 72 1.94 -2.36 10.48
CA LYS A 72 1.65 -2.69 9.08
C LYS A 72 1.94 -4.14 8.69
N ARG A 73 3.07 -4.72 9.15
CA ARG A 73 3.40 -6.13 8.86
C ARG A 73 2.35 -7.09 9.43
N ARG A 74 1.80 -6.76 10.61
CA ARG A 74 0.84 -7.64 11.28
C ARG A 74 -0.47 -7.79 10.49
N TYR A 75 -0.71 -6.89 9.54
CA TYR A 75 -1.95 -6.76 8.78
C TYR A 75 -1.74 -6.81 7.25
N SER A 76 -0.52 -7.12 6.81
CA SER A 76 -0.13 -7.30 5.39
C SER A 76 -0.08 -8.77 5.01
#